data_AF-A0A7K4BZQ3-F1
#
_entry.id   AF-A0A7K4BZQ3-F1
#
_cell.length_a   1.000
_cell.length_b   1.000
_cell.length_c   1.000
_cell.angle_alpha   90.00
_cell.angle_beta   90.00
_cell.angle_gamma   90.00
#
_symmetry.space_group_name_H-M   'P 1'
#
loop_
_entity.id
_entity.type
_entity.pdbx_description
1 polymer ?
#
loop_
_entity_poly.entity_id
_entity_poly.type
_entity_poly.pdbx_seq_one_letter_code
_entity_poly.pdbx_strand_id
1 'polypeptide(L)'
;MNKPKNKNKKNTEKVKNNSDIKSNLGKRDDENNGGAGNKGINKHNKINKNIKIGSKKIVDKNVSAKIANKNVHKTNVDKSINKKIVDPKKYLTNFDLLWFSTKFFLFFFMISFVIVFLDLSIVSNFLTMIVAMVLNLPFLNNQIFLNEKIFIITNSCLGFVTMSVLFSLIFSLRKLELIKKAGLFIVGAGVIFLINILRLIVVVFSEIVGVDSNLVHTLTWFFMSFVVLVFFILSTNLVSGKKLNELV
;
A
#
# COMPACT_ATOMS: atom_id res chain seq x y z
N MET A 1 -11.78 -49.22 -42.57
CA MET A 1 -12.26 -49.53 -41.20
C MET A 1 -11.15 -50.25 -40.44
N ASN A 2 -10.43 -49.56 -39.56
CA ASN A 2 -9.44 -50.17 -38.66
C ASN A 2 -9.57 -49.49 -37.28
N LYS A 3 -10.06 -50.25 -36.29
CA LYS A 3 -10.16 -49.81 -34.88
C LYS A 3 -8.82 -50.02 -34.19
N PRO A 4 -8.24 -49.01 -33.52
CA PRO A 4 -7.16 -49.27 -32.58
C PRO A 4 -7.73 -49.70 -31.23
N LYS A 5 -7.46 -50.96 -30.86
CA LYS A 5 -7.51 -51.44 -29.46
C LYS A 5 -6.29 -50.86 -28.74
N ASN A 6 -6.47 -50.06 -27.71
CA ASN A 6 -5.39 -49.81 -26.75
C ASN A 6 -5.83 -50.11 -25.32
N LYS A 7 -4.97 -50.87 -24.65
CA LYS A 7 -5.23 -51.67 -23.45
C LYS A 7 -5.06 -50.81 -22.21
N ASN A 8 -6.11 -50.77 -21.39
CA ASN A 8 -6.10 -50.23 -20.04
C ASN A 8 -5.23 -51.12 -19.15
N LYS A 9 -4.05 -50.62 -18.75
CA LYS A 9 -3.16 -51.29 -17.79
C LYS A 9 -3.40 -50.69 -16.41
N LYS A 10 -4.25 -51.34 -15.62
CA LYS A 10 -4.45 -51.08 -14.19
C LYS A 10 -3.13 -51.38 -13.45
N ASN A 11 -2.50 -50.37 -12.88
CA ASN A 11 -1.51 -50.54 -11.82
C ASN A 11 -2.21 -50.39 -10.48
N THR A 12 -2.48 -51.52 -9.83
CA THR A 12 -2.80 -51.64 -8.42
C THR A 12 -1.52 -51.50 -7.62
N GLU A 13 -1.29 -50.34 -7.00
CA GLU A 13 -0.29 -50.20 -5.96
C GLU A 13 -0.88 -50.59 -4.61
N LYS A 14 -0.26 -51.60 -4.01
CA LYS A 14 -0.58 -52.16 -2.69
C LYS A 14 -0.26 -51.13 -1.60
N VAL A 15 -1.31 -50.77 -0.88
CA VAL A 15 -1.28 -50.19 0.47
C VAL A 15 -0.45 -51.11 1.38
N LYS A 16 0.69 -50.62 1.87
CA LYS A 16 1.39 -51.21 3.03
C LYS A 16 1.00 -50.43 4.27
N ASN A 17 0.16 -51.07 5.08
CA ASN A 17 -0.06 -50.78 6.48
C ASN A 17 1.28 -50.78 7.23
N ASN A 18 1.53 -49.75 8.03
CA ASN A 18 2.36 -49.90 9.22
C ASN A 18 1.67 -49.15 10.36
N SER A 19 0.98 -49.94 11.18
CA SER A 19 0.73 -49.66 12.57
C SER A 19 2.07 -49.49 13.28
N ASP A 20 2.21 -48.47 14.13
CA ASP A 20 2.65 -48.72 15.51
C ASP A 20 2.37 -47.51 16.39
N ILE A 21 1.43 -47.75 17.28
CA ILE A 21 1.04 -46.97 18.44
C ILE A 21 2.13 -47.15 19.49
N LYS A 22 2.79 -46.06 19.91
CA LYS A 22 3.40 -45.99 21.25
C LYS A 22 3.09 -44.63 21.87
N SER A 23 2.09 -44.68 22.74
CA SER A 23 1.86 -43.77 23.85
C SER A 23 3.12 -43.66 24.73
N ASN A 24 3.55 -42.44 25.00
CA ASN A 24 4.39 -42.17 26.17
C ASN A 24 3.86 -40.92 26.89
N LEU A 25 3.03 -41.18 27.91
CA LEU A 25 2.85 -40.29 29.05
C LEU A 25 4.20 -40.16 29.76
N GLY A 26 4.63 -38.94 30.03
CA GLY A 26 5.84 -38.67 30.80
C GLY A 26 5.79 -37.29 31.44
N LYS A 27 5.22 -37.27 32.65
CA LYS A 27 5.54 -36.41 33.81
C LYS A 27 5.93 -34.94 33.53
N ARG A 28 5.02 -34.04 33.92
CA ARG A 28 5.34 -32.68 34.35
C ARG A 28 5.75 -32.77 35.81
N ASP A 29 7.01 -32.52 36.09
CA ASP A 29 7.48 -32.19 37.43
C ASP A 29 7.78 -30.68 37.46
N ASP A 30 7.43 -30.12 38.60
CA ASP A 30 7.56 -28.73 39.00
C ASP A 30 9.00 -28.24 38.91
N GLU A 31 9.20 -26.98 38.50
CA GLU A 31 10.27 -26.20 39.11
C GLU A 31 9.95 -24.70 39.18
N ASN A 32 9.75 -24.33 40.43
CA ASN A 32 9.64 -23.03 41.04
C ASN A 32 10.99 -22.30 40.95
N ASN A 33 11.00 -21.00 40.67
CA ASN A 33 11.97 -19.98 41.13
C ASN A 33 11.69 -18.70 40.32
N GLY A 34 11.28 -17.57 40.90
CA GLY A 34 11.94 -16.91 42.02
C GLY A 34 12.95 -15.91 41.43
N GLY A 35 12.55 -14.64 41.30
CA GLY A 35 13.42 -13.63 40.67
C GLY A 35 12.87 -12.22 40.72
N ALA A 36 12.74 -11.67 41.94
CA ALA A 36 12.60 -10.25 42.17
C ALA A 36 13.79 -9.48 41.58
N GLY A 37 13.52 -8.43 40.79
CA GLY A 37 14.55 -7.66 40.10
C GLY A 37 14.14 -6.20 39.90
N ASN A 38 14.10 -5.47 41.01
CA ASN A 38 14.01 -4.02 41.10
C ASN A 38 15.13 -3.32 40.30
N LYS A 39 14.78 -2.31 39.48
CA LYS A 39 15.58 -1.16 39.00
C LYS A 39 14.64 -0.37 38.06
N GLY A 40 14.26 0.88 38.28
CA GLY A 40 15.00 1.95 38.91
C GLY A 40 15.20 3.06 37.89
N ILE A 41 14.29 4.04 37.92
CA ILE A 41 14.59 5.49 37.85
C ILE A 41 15.01 6.10 36.48
N ASN A 42 14.51 7.34 36.30
CA ASN A 42 14.90 8.42 35.38
C ASN A 42 14.23 8.42 33.99
N LYS A 43 13.73 9.54 33.46
CA LYS A 43 13.96 10.96 33.81
C LYS A 43 12.82 11.82 33.24
N HIS A 44 12.47 12.83 34.03
CA HIS A 44 11.75 14.04 33.67
C HIS A 44 11.83 14.44 32.20
N ASN A 45 10.67 14.67 31.57
CA ASN A 45 10.59 15.61 30.45
C ASN A 45 9.75 16.81 30.86
N LYS A 46 10.43 17.94 31.06
CA LYS A 46 9.88 19.25 31.42
C LYS A 46 8.94 19.71 30.31
N ILE A 47 7.65 19.74 30.60
CA ILE A 47 6.66 20.47 29.79
C ILE A 47 6.79 21.95 30.15
N ASN A 48 7.38 22.73 29.24
CA ASN A 48 7.48 24.18 29.36
C ASN A 48 6.18 24.81 28.84
N LYS A 49 5.13 24.89 29.68
CA LYS A 49 3.91 25.66 29.43
C LYS A 49 4.16 27.13 29.73
N ASN A 50 4.55 27.91 28.73
CA ASN A 50 4.49 29.37 28.81
C ASN A 50 3.12 29.84 28.31
N ILE A 51 2.14 29.82 29.21
CA ILE A 51 0.84 30.46 29.04
C ILE A 51 1.03 31.94 29.41
N LYS A 52 1.10 32.81 28.40
CA LYS A 52 1.10 34.26 28.60
C LYS A 52 -0.35 34.76 28.56
N ILE A 53 -1.01 34.75 29.71
CA ILE A 53 -2.28 35.43 29.94
C ILE A 53 -1.98 36.93 30.01
N GLY A 54 -2.22 37.62 28.89
CA GLY A 54 -2.21 39.07 28.81
C GLY A 54 -3.61 39.61 29.03
N SER A 55 -4.03 39.73 30.29
CA SER A 55 -5.17 40.54 30.69
C SER A 55 -4.86 42.02 30.40
N LYS A 56 -5.54 42.64 29.43
CA LYS A 56 -5.61 44.11 29.36
C LYS A 56 -7.05 44.59 29.30
N LYS A 57 -7.48 44.95 30.51
CA LYS A 57 -8.49 45.91 30.94
C LYS A 57 -8.85 46.98 29.89
N ILE A 58 -10.14 47.00 29.54
CA ILE A 58 -11.10 48.13 29.57
C ILE A 58 -10.47 49.53 29.58
N VAL A 59 -10.91 50.44 28.67
CA VAL A 59 -11.42 51.81 28.97
C VAL A 59 -11.90 52.49 27.67
N ASP A 60 -13.22 52.71 27.64
CA ASP A 60 -13.98 53.91 27.26
C ASP A 60 -13.82 54.70 25.94
N LYS A 61 -15.03 55.00 25.43
CA LYS A 61 -15.58 56.31 25.02
C LYS A 61 -15.17 56.91 23.67
N ASN A 62 -16.21 57.00 22.84
CA ASN A 62 -16.72 58.24 22.23
C ASN A 62 -15.68 59.28 21.81
N VAL A 63 -15.38 59.33 20.52
CA VAL A 63 -15.25 60.63 19.81
C VAL A 63 -15.90 60.50 18.44
N SER A 64 -17.17 60.91 18.38
CA SER A 64 -17.75 61.48 17.17
C SER A 64 -17.08 62.82 16.92
N ALA A 65 -16.38 62.98 15.81
CA ALA A 65 -16.11 64.31 15.25
C ALA A 65 -15.90 64.19 13.74
N LYS A 66 -16.93 64.66 13.02
CA LYS A 66 -16.86 65.23 11.67
C LYS A 66 -15.53 65.96 11.44
N ILE A 67 -14.80 65.58 10.40
CA ILE A 67 -14.13 66.55 9.54
C ILE A 67 -14.39 66.15 8.09
N ALA A 68 -15.27 66.93 7.47
CA ALA A 68 -15.36 67.05 6.03
C ALA A 68 -14.23 67.97 5.55
N ASN A 69 -13.44 67.49 4.61
CA ASN A 69 -12.68 68.23 3.59
C ASN A 69 -11.70 67.23 2.96
N LYS A 70 -11.30 67.26 1.71
CA LYS A 70 -11.68 68.00 0.51
C LYS A 70 -10.67 67.48 -0.50
N ASN A 71 -11.18 66.91 -1.59
CA ASN A 71 -10.57 66.90 -2.92
C ASN A 71 -9.06 66.62 -3.09
N VAL A 72 -8.83 65.63 -3.95
CA VAL A 72 -7.74 65.58 -4.93
C VAL A 72 -6.38 65.13 -4.37
N HIS A 73 -6.17 63.82 -4.43
CA HIS A 73 -4.93 63.30 -4.98
C HIS A 73 -5.23 62.12 -5.92
N LYS A 74 -5.54 62.47 -7.16
CA LYS A 74 -5.38 61.59 -8.32
C LYS A 74 -3.86 61.54 -8.58
N THR A 75 -3.18 60.53 -8.08
CA THR A 75 -1.83 60.18 -8.54
C THR A 75 -1.60 58.69 -8.42
N ASN A 76 -1.69 58.02 -9.56
CA ASN A 76 -0.90 56.84 -9.94
C ASN A 76 -0.77 55.73 -8.89
N VAL A 77 -1.85 54.99 -8.66
CA VAL A 77 -1.72 53.56 -8.29
C VAL A 77 -1.96 52.73 -9.55
N ASP A 78 -1.23 53.09 -10.60
CA ASP A 78 -1.12 52.30 -11.82
C ASP A 78 0.17 51.49 -11.74
N LYS A 79 0.05 50.20 -12.09
CA LYS A 79 1.16 49.33 -12.55
C LYS A 79 2.15 48.77 -11.52
N SER A 80 1.67 48.21 -10.41
CA SER A 80 2.47 47.20 -9.68
C SER A 80 1.70 45.95 -9.31
N ILE A 81 0.54 45.72 -9.91
CA ILE A 81 0.11 44.35 -10.24
C ILE A 81 1.00 43.93 -11.42
N ASN A 82 2.29 43.73 -11.13
CA ASN A 82 3.11 42.75 -11.82
C ASN A 82 2.37 41.43 -11.60
N LYS A 83 1.37 41.21 -12.45
CA LYS A 83 0.84 39.91 -12.79
C LYS A 83 2.09 39.19 -13.25
N LYS A 84 2.77 38.54 -12.30
CA LYS A 84 3.81 37.56 -12.56
C LYS A 84 3.10 36.63 -13.51
N ILE A 85 3.34 36.83 -14.80
CA ILE A 85 2.85 35.97 -15.85
C ILE A 85 3.51 34.67 -15.46
N VAL A 86 2.73 33.84 -14.75
CA VAL A 86 3.15 32.52 -14.30
C VAL A 86 3.58 31.85 -15.58
N ASP A 87 4.89 31.65 -15.71
CA ASP A 87 5.50 31.23 -16.96
C ASP A 87 4.68 30.08 -17.54
N PRO A 88 4.18 30.25 -18.78
CA PRO A 88 3.22 29.34 -19.34
C PRO A 88 3.88 27.97 -19.48
N LYS A 89 3.47 27.05 -18.59
CA LYS A 89 3.70 25.60 -18.66
C LYS A 89 5.11 25.26 -19.13
N LYS A 90 6.04 25.09 -18.20
CA LYS A 90 7.29 24.36 -18.50
C LYS A 90 6.88 22.95 -18.95
N TYR A 91 6.78 22.76 -20.26
CA TYR A 91 6.45 21.46 -20.84
C TYR A 91 7.58 20.52 -20.46
N LEU A 92 7.20 19.33 -19.99
CA LEU A 92 8.13 18.25 -19.75
C LEU A 92 8.95 18.04 -21.04
N THR A 93 10.27 18.22 -20.95
CA THR A 93 11.11 17.99 -22.10
C THR A 93 11.13 16.48 -22.40
N ASN A 94 11.30 16.10 -23.66
CA ASN A 94 11.45 14.68 -24.03
C ASN A 94 12.59 14.02 -23.26
N PHE A 95 13.62 14.79 -22.91
CA PHE A 95 14.75 14.32 -22.10
C PHE A 95 14.35 14.02 -20.64
N ASP A 96 13.55 14.89 -20.00
CA ASP A 96 13.07 14.66 -18.64
C ASP A 96 12.17 13.42 -18.57
N LEU A 97 11.29 13.25 -19.57
CA LEU A 97 10.43 12.07 -19.67
C LEU A 97 11.24 10.77 -19.89
N LEU A 98 12.23 10.81 -20.78
CA LEU A 98 13.13 9.67 -21.03
C LEU A 98 13.91 9.31 -19.77
N TRP A 99 14.44 10.30 -19.07
CA TRP A 99 15.18 10.10 -17.81
C TRP A 99 14.30 9.48 -16.71
N PHE A 100 13.07 9.97 -16.56
CA PHE A 100 12.09 9.41 -15.64
C PHE A 100 11.77 7.95 -15.99
N SER A 101 11.49 7.69 -17.27
CA SER A 101 11.16 6.35 -17.77
C SER A 101 12.28 5.35 -17.52
N THR A 102 13.53 5.70 -17.85
CA THR A 102 14.70 4.85 -17.60
C THR A 102 14.84 4.51 -16.11
N LYS A 103 14.68 5.49 -15.21
CA LYS A 103 14.73 5.23 -13.75
C LYS A 103 13.59 4.35 -13.28
N PHE A 104 12.38 4.60 -13.77
CA PHE A 104 11.21 3.79 -13.47
C PHE A 104 11.47 2.32 -13.82
N PHE A 105 11.91 2.04 -15.06
CA PHE A 105 12.20 0.67 -15.48
C PHE A 105 13.34 0.04 -14.68
N LEU A 106 14.41 0.80 -14.38
CA LEU A 106 15.52 0.30 -13.57
C LEU A 106 15.05 -0.17 -12.18
N PHE A 107 14.28 0.66 -11.46
CA PHE A 107 13.74 0.28 -10.15
C PHE A 107 12.76 -0.88 -10.25
N PHE A 108 11.90 -0.88 -11.29
CA PHE A 108 10.93 -1.95 -11.49
C PHE A 108 11.61 -3.29 -11.75
N PHE A 109 12.63 -3.33 -12.62
CA PHE A 109 13.39 -4.55 -12.89
C PHE A 109 14.14 -5.04 -11.65
N MET A 110 14.80 -4.15 -10.91
CA MET A 110 15.49 -4.53 -9.66
C MET A 110 14.54 -5.20 -8.66
N ILE A 111 13.38 -4.60 -8.40
CA ILE A 111 12.44 -5.14 -7.41
C ILE A 111 11.76 -6.38 -7.93
N SER A 112 11.33 -6.39 -9.19
CA SER A 112 10.69 -7.56 -9.80
C SER A 112 11.65 -8.76 -9.82
N PHE A 113 12.94 -8.53 -10.08
CA PHE A 113 13.96 -9.56 -9.97
C PHE A 113 14.03 -10.12 -8.55
N VAL A 114 14.11 -9.25 -7.54
CA VAL A 114 14.10 -9.66 -6.12
C VAL A 114 12.85 -10.48 -5.78
N ILE A 115 11.66 -10.05 -6.21
CA ILE A 115 10.39 -10.76 -5.95
C ILE A 115 10.41 -12.21 -6.48
N VAL A 116 11.06 -12.47 -7.61
CA VAL A 116 11.12 -13.83 -8.21
C VAL A 116 11.91 -14.81 -7.33
N PHE A 117 12.91 -14.32 -6.58
CA PHE A 117 13.75 -15.16 -5.71
C PHE A 117 13.28 -15.24 -4.27
N LEU A 118 12.33 -14.41 -3.86
CA LEU A 118 11.79 -14.47 -2.51
C LEU A 118 10.83 -15.66 -2.36
N ASP A 119 11.03 -16.45 -1.29
CA ASP A 119 10.01 -17.36 -0.81
C ASP A 119 8.92 -16.54 -0.09
N LEU A 120 7.76 -16.45 -0.73
CA LEU A 120 6.62 -15.66 -0.26
C LEU A 120 5.55 -16.53 0.41
N SER A 121 5.88 -17.78 0.77
CA SER A 121 4.97 -18.74 1.39
C SER A 121 4.30 -18.19 2.65
N ILE A 122 5.02 -17.42 3.47
CA ILE A 122 4.46 -16.80 4.68
C ILE A 122 3.32 -15.85 4.32
N VAL A 123 3.53 -15.01 3.30
CA VAL A 123 2.55 -13.99 2.87
C VAL A 123 1.37 -14.65 2.15
N SER A 124 1.61 -15.67 1.32
CA SER A 124 0.54 -16.41 0.67
C SER A 124 -0.34 -17.13 1.69
N ASN A 125 0.25 -17.81 2.68
CA ASN A 125 -0.50 -18.50 3.72
C ASN A 125 -1.31 -17.52 4.57
N PHE A 126 -0.74 -16.36 4.90
CA PHE A 126 -1.44 -15.30 5.62
C PHE A 126 -2.64 -14.76 4.84
N LEU A 127 -2.48 -14.49 3.54
CA LEU A 127 -3.57 -14.04 2.69
C LEU A 127 -4.64 -15.13 2.52
N THR A 128 -4.25 -16.39 2.33
CA THR A 128 -5.18 -17.53 2.27
C THR A 128 -6.02 -17.62 3.52
N MET A 129 -5.40 -17.52 4.70
CA MET A 129 -6.10 -17.52 5.98
C MET A 129 -7.15 -16.40 6.06
N ILE A 130 -6.78 -15.15 5.73
CA ILE A 130 -7.72 -14.02 5.78
C ILE A 130 -8.90 -14.25 4.83
N VAL A 131 -8.62 -14.60 3.57
CA VAL A 131 -9.66 -14.78 2.55
C VAL A 131 -10.58 -15.94 2.91
N ALA A 132 -10.03 -17.06 3.39
CA ALA A 132 -10.79 -18.22 3.81
C ALA A 132 -11.66 -17.93 5.04
N MET A 133 -11.15 -17.18 6.02
CA MET A 133 -11.95 -16.76 7.19
C MET A 133 -13.11 -15.85 6.79
N VAL A 134 -12.88 -14.88 5.89
CA VAL A 134 -13.94 -13.96 5.43
C VAL A 134 -15.04 -14.69 4.66
N LEU A 135 -14.68 -15.71 3.88
CA LEU A 135 -15.63 -16.51 3.09
C LEU A 135 -16.14 -17.77 3.82
N ASN A 136 -15.69 -18.01 5.06
CA ASN A 136 -15.98 -19.21 5.84
C ASN A 136 -15.68 -20.53 5.09
N LEU A 137 -14.51 -20.61 4.46
CA LEU A 137 -14.06 -21.75 3.68
C LEU A 137 -12.94 -22.53 4.41
N PRO A 138 -12.88 -23.86 4.25
CA PRO A 138 -11.73 -24.63 4.72
C PRO A 138 -10.47 -24.31 3.89
N PHE A 139 -9.32 -24.25 4.56
CA PHE A 139 -8.03 -23.95 3.93
C PHE A 139 -6.88 -24.76 4.54
N LEU A 140 -5.82 -24.97 3.76
CA LEU A 140 -4.56 -25.58 4.20
C LEU A 140 -3.40 -24.89 3.47
N ASN A 141 -2.48 -24.29 4.22
CA ASN A 141 -1.37 -23.49 3.67
C ASN A 141 -1.88 -22.39 2.71
N ASN A 142 -1.46 -22.41 1.45
CA ASN A 142 -1.88 -21.46 0.42
C ASN A 142 -3.08 -21.95 -0.42
N GLN A 143 -3.75 -23.02 0.00
CA GLN A 143 -4.85 -23.66 -0.71
C GLN A 143 -6.18 -23.42 -0.01
N ILE A 144 -7.21 -23.06 -0.77
CA ILE A 144 -8.60 -22.93 -0.33
C ILE A 144 -9.42 -24.04 -0.98
N PHE A 145 -10.16 -24.81 -0.18
CA PHE A 145 -10.98 -25.92 -0.67
C PHE A 145 -12.39 -25.42 -0.97
N LEU A 146 -12.80 -25.58 -2.23
CA LEU A 146 -14.07 -25.13 -2.78
C LEU A 146 -14.84 -26.36 -3.28
N ASN A 147 -15.63 -27.04 -2.45
CA ASN A 147 -16.39 -28.26 -2.79
C ASN A 147 -15.58 -29.31 -3.60
N GLU A 148 -15.52 -29.19 -4.92
CA GLU A 148 -14.82 -30.09 -5.86
C GLU A 148 -13.51 -29.50 -6.46
N LYS A 149 -13.16 -28.26 -6.12
CA LYS A 149 -11.98 -27.55 -6.65
C LYS A 149 -11.05 -27.10 -5.53
N ILE A 150 -9.77 -26.96 -5.86
CA ILE A 150 -8.76 -26.38 -4.99
C ILE A 150 -8.30 -25.07 -5.63
N PHE A 151 -8.48 -23.96 -4.92
CA PHE A 151 -7.97 -22.66 -5.33
C PHE A 151 -6.63 -22.39 -4.66
N ILE A 152 -5.58 -22.20 -5.46
CA ILE A 152 -4.22 -22.00 -4.95
C ILE A 152 -3.86 -20.52 -5.06
N ILE A 153 -3.52 -19.89 -3.93
CA ILE A 153 -2.97 -18.53 -3.93
C ILE A 153 -1.50 -18.61 -4.33
N THR A 154 -1.20 -18.11 -5.53
CA THR A 154 0.15 -18.06 -6.11
C THR A 154 0.81 -16.69 -5.92
N ASN A 155 2.08 -16.55 -6.30
CA ASN A 155 2.83 -15.29 -6.15
C ASN A 155 2.21 -14.11 -6.92
N SER A 156 1.45 -14.37 -7.99
CA SER A 156 0.74 -13.31 -8.74
C SER A 156 -0.46 -12.72 -7.98
N CYS A 157 -0.97 -13.43 -6.97
CA CYS A 157 -2.08 -13.02 -6.14
C CYS A 157 -1.68 -12.08 -4.98
N LEU A 158 -0.39 -12.01 -4.66
CA LEU A 158 0.10 -11.30 -3.46
C LEU A 158 0.12 -9.77 -3.61
N GLY A 159 0.03 -9.26 -4.85
CA GLY A 159 0.07 -7.81 -5.11
C GLY A 159 1.47 -7.21 -5.08
N PHE A 160 2.54 -7.99 -4.97
CA PHE A 160 3.91 -7.44 -4.97
C PHE A 160 4.31 -6.77 -6.29
N VAL A 161 3.76 -7.24 -7.42
CA VAL A 161 3.99 -6.60 -8.72
C VAL A 161 3.37 -5.20 -8.76
N THR A 162 2.18 -5.00 -8.19
CA THR A 162 1.57 -3.65 -8.14
C THR A 162 2.31 -2.74 -7.16
N MET A 163 2.80 -3.29 -6.04
CA MET A 163 3.67 -2.56 -5.12
C MET A 163 5.01 -2.17 -5.77
N SER A 164 5.62 -3.02 -6.60
CA SER A 164 6.88 -2.70 -7.29
C SER A 164 6.69 -1.59 -8.33
N VAL A 165 5.56 -1.57 -9.03
CA VAL A 165 5.17 -0.44 -9.90
C VAL A 165 5.02 0.85 -9.09
N LEU A 166 4.30 0.83 -7.97
CA LEU A 166 4.15 2.00 -7.11
C LEU A 166 5.51 2.50 -6.60
N PHE A 167 6.36 1.59 -6.10
CA PHE A 167 7.71 1.92 -5.66
C PHE A 167 8.48 2.64 -6.77
N SER A 168 8.46 2.06 -7.96
CA SER A 168 9.20 2.57 -9.11
C SER A 168 8.72 3.95 -9.54
N LEU A 169 7.41 4.21 -9.50
CA LEU A 169 6.82 5.53 -9.77
C LEU A 169 7.23 6.58 -8.73
N ILE A 170 7.23 6.23 -7.44
CA ILE A 170 7.55 7.17 -6.37
C ILE A 170 9.05 7.49 -6.35
N PHE A 171 9.90 6.48 -6.50
CA PHE A 171 11.34 6.64 -6.40
C PHE A 171 11.98 7.25 -7.65
N SER A 172 11.33 7.13 -8.82
CA SER A 172 11.76 7.81 -10.05
C SER A 172 11.55 9.34 -10.02
N LEU A 173 10.70 9.88 -9.13
CA LEU A 173 10.50 11.33 -8.98
C LEU A 173 11.81 12.06 -8.62
N ARG A 174 12.14 13.15 -9.32
CA ARG A 174 13.45 13.82 -9.15
C ARG A 174 13.52 14.70 -7.90
N LYS A 175 12.44 15.41 -7.56
CA LYS A 175 12.49 16.54 -6.60
C LYS A 175 12.00 16.23 -5.19
N LEU A 176 11.54 15.01 -4.93
CA LEU A 176 10.97 14.65 -3.62
C LEU A 176 12.06 14.09 -2.69
N GLU A 177 12.11 14.59 -1.46
CA GLU A 177 13.01 14.08 -0.41
C GLU A 177 12.78 12.58 -0.15
N LEU A 178 13.85 11.83 0.16
CA LEU A 178 13.77 10.37 0.37
C LEU A 178 12.78 9.97 1.47
N ILE A 179 12.70 10.75 2.56
CA ILE A 179 11.78 10.48 3.67
C ILE A 179 10.32 10.60 3.19
N LYS A 180 10.01 11.63 2.39
CA LYS A 180 8.67 11.84 1.81
C LYS A 180 8.32 10.72 0.83
N LYS A 181 9.29 10.28 0.02
CA LYS A 181 9.12 9.12 -0.88
C LYS A 181 8.83 7.83 -0.10
N ALA A 182 9.62 7.53 0.91
CA ALA A 182 9.44 6.33 1.73
C ALA A 182 8.09 6.36 2.45
N GLY A 183 7.70 7.50 3.04
CA GLY A 183 6.38 7.67 3.66
C GLY A 183 5.24 7.46 2.67
N LEU A 184 5.36 8.04 1.46
CA LEU A 184 4.36 7.87 0.41
C LEU A 184 4.24 6.41 -0.04
N PHE A 185 5.37 5.72 -0.15
CA PHE A 185 5.40 4.30 -0.50
C PHE A 185 4.79 3.44 0.60
N ILE A 186 5.13 3.64 1.88
CA ILE A 186 4.59 2.84 2.99
C ILE A 186 3.06 2.99 3.08
N VAL A 187 2.57 4.23 3.04
CA VAL A 187 1.12 4.50 3.06
C VAL A 187 0.44 3.89 1.83
N GLY A 188 1.01 4.06 0.64
CA GLY A 188 0.46 3.52 -0.59
C GLY A 188 0.49 2.00 -0.67
N ALA A 189 1.57 1.37 -0.22
CA ALA A 189 1.69 -0.07 -0.13
C ALA A 189 0.64 -0.65 0.83
N GLY A 190 0.41 0.00 1.98
CA GLY A 190 -0.66 -0.38 2.90
C GLY A 190 -2.05 -0.31 2.27
N VAL A 191 -2.38 0.79 1.59
CA VAL A 191 -3.66 0.96 0.89
C VAL A 191 -3.82 -0.08 -0.24
N ILE A 192 -2.81 -0.26 -1.08
CA ILE A 192 -2.82 -1.25 -2.17
C ILE A 192 -2.96 -2.67 -1.61
N PHE A 193 -2.30 -2.99 -0.50
CA PHE A 193 -2.40 -4.30 0.14
C PHE A 193 -3.83 -4.60 0.58
N LEU A 194 -4.49 -3.64 1.24
CA LEU A 194 -5.89 -3.77 1.65
C LEU A 194 -6.83 -3.98 0.44
N ILE A 195 -6.64 -3.19 -0.62
CA ILE A 195 -7.43 -3.35 -1.86
C ILE A 195 -7.14 -4.71 -2.52
N ASN A 196 -5.90 -5.20 -2.44
CA ASN A 196 -5.56 -6.52 -2.96
C ASN A 196 -6.24 -7.66 -2.19
N ILE A 197 -6.43 -7.54 -0.87
CA ILE A 197 -7.23 -8.50 -0.08
C ILE A 197 -8.68 -8.52 -0.61
N LEU A 198 -9.30 -7.36 -0.82
CA LEU A 198 -10.65 -7.26 -1.40
C LEU A 198 -10.71 -7.91 -2.80
N ARG A 199 -9.70 -7.66 -3.63
CA ARG A 199 -9.56 -8.32 -4.94
C ARG A 199 -9.54 -9.85 -4.81
N LEU A 200 -8.75 -10.40 -3.87
CA LEU A 200 -8.68 -11.85 -3.68
C LEU A 200 -10.01 -12.45 -3.24
N ILE A 201 -10.74 -11.75 -2.36
CA ILE A 201 -12.09 -12.14 -1.96
C ILE A 201 -12.99 -12.23 -3.20
N VAL A 202 -12.98 -11.22 -4.07
CA VAL A 202 -13.78 -11.21 -5.31
C VAL A 202 -13.40 -12.35 -6.25
N VAL A 203 -12.10 -12.63 -6.43
CA VAL A 203 -11.62 -13.71 -7.28
C VAL A 203 -12.03 -15.08 -6.73
N VAL A 204 -11.85 -15.34 -5.43
CA VAL A 204 -12.25 -16.62 -4.82
C VAL A 204 -13.77 -16.76 -4.83
N PHE A 205 -14.50 -15.69 -4.54
CA PHE A 205 -15.96 -15.68 -4.60
C PHE A 205 -16.48 -15.99 -6.01
N SER A 206 -15.78 -15.55 -7.06
CA SER A 206 -16.17 -15.87 -8.43
C SER A 206 -16.16 -17.37 -8.75
N GLU A 207 -15.20 -18.14 -8.20
CA GLU A 207 -15.21 -19.60 -8.34
C GLU A 207 -16.40 -20.24 -7.62
N ILE A 208 -16.82 -19.71 -6.47
CA ILE A 208 -17.99 -20.22 -5.73
C ILE A 208 -19.26 -20.06 -6.57
N VAL A 209 -19.38 -18.95 -7.30
CA VAL A 209 -20.52 -18.66 -8.19
C VAL A 209 -20.41 -19.40 -9.53
N GLY A 210 -19.29 -20.07 -9.80
CA GLY A 210 -19.05 -20.80 -11.06
C GLY A 210 -18.62 -19.91 -12.24
N VAL A 211 -18.16 -18.70 -11.96
CA VAL A 211 -17.56 -17.80 -12.97
C VAL A 211 -16.08 -18.15 -13.11
N ASP A 212 -15.53 -18.08 -14.33
CA ASP A 212 -14.11 -18.32 -14.59
C ASP A 212 -13.22 -17.32 -13.83
N SER A 213 -12.51 -17.81 -12.81
CA SER A 213 -11.64 -16.96 -11.99
C SER A 213 -10.45 -16.39 -12.75
N ASN A 214 -10.01 -16.99 -13.86
CA ASN A 214 -8.93 -16.41 -14.65
C ASN A 214 -9.36 -15.11 -15.32
N LEU A 215 -10.62 -15.08 -15.80
CA LEU A 215 -11.21 -13.87 -16.37
C LEU A 215 -11.35 -12.79 -15.30
N VAL A 216 -11.91 -13.13 -14.14
CA VAL A 216 -12.07 -12.19 -13.01
C VAL A 216 -10.71 -11.73 -12.48
N HIS A 217 -9.72 -12.62 -12.40
CA HIS A 217 -8.36 -12.29 -12.00
C HIS A 217 -7.73 -11.26 -12.93
N THR A 218 -7.87 -11.45 -14.25
CA THR A 218 -7.35 -10.54 -15.29
C THR A 218 -8.04 -9.18 -15.23
N LEU A 219 -9.36 -9.18 -15.13
CA LEU A 219 -10.15 -7.95 -15.06
C LEU A 219 -9.81 -7.14 -13.80
N THR A 220 -9.81 -7.79 -12.63
CA THR A 220 -9.45 -7.13 -11.36
C THR A 220 -7.99 -6.69 -11.31
N TRP A 221 -7.08 -7.40 -11.99
CA TRP A 221 -5.70 -6.97 -12.13
C TRP A 221 -5.59 -5.67 -12.94
N PHE A 222 -6.32 -5.55 -14.05
CA PHE A 222 -6.39 -4.32 -14.82
C PHE A 222 -6.92 -3.14 -13.98
N PHE A 223 -7.97 -3.37 -13.17
CA PHE A 223 -8.47 -2.36 -12.24
C PHE A 223 -7.44 -1.96 -11.18
N MET A 224 -6.61 -2.89 -10.70
CA MET A 224 -5.53 -2.56 -9.76
C MET A 224 -4.51 -1.61 -10.38
N SER A 225 -4.17 -1.76 -11.67
CA SER A 225 -3.28 -0.80 -12.35
C SER A 225 -3.87 0.61 -12.37
N PHE A 226 -5.17 0.74 -12.60
CA PHE A 226 -5.87 2.04 -12.53
C PHE A 226 -5.82 2.63 -11.12
N VAL A 227 -6.08 1.81 -10.09
CA VAL A 227 -6.00 2.24 -8.68
C VAL A 227 -4.61 2.75 -8.32
N VAL A 228 -3.54 2.05 -8.73
CA VAL A 228 -2.16 2.48 -8.49
C VAL A 228 -1.89 3.84 -9.13
N LEU A 229 -2.34 4.05 -10.36
CA LEU A 229 -2.14 5.32 -11.08
C LEU A 229 -2.90 6.48 -10.41
N VAL A 230 -4.18 6.27 -10.07
CA VAL A 230 -5.00 7.28 -9.37
C VAL A 230 -4.39 7.62 -8.01
N PHE A 231 -4.01 6.60 -7.23
CA PHE A 231 -3.33 6.79 -5.96
C PHE A 231 -2.07 7.62 -6.13
N PHE A 232 -1.19 7.24 -7.07
CA PHE A 232 0.04 7.98 -7.34
C PHE A 232 -0.20 9.46 -7.67
N ILE A 233 -1.17 9.77 -8.53
CA ILE A 233 -1.51 11.15 -8.91
C ILE A 233 -2.03 11.94 -7.69
N LEU A 234 -2.96 11.37 -6.92
CA LEU A 234 -3.53 12.04 -5.75
C LEU A 234 -2.48 12.27 -4.66
N SER A 235 -1.70 11.24 -4.37
CA SER A 235 -0.65 11.24 -3.35
C SER A 235 0.48 12.22 -3.65
N THR A 236 0.92 12.31 -4.91
CA THR A 236 1.96 13.27 -5.31
C THR A 236 1.48 14.71 -5.22
N ASN A 237 0.23 14.98 -5.62
CA ASN A 237 -0.38 16.31 -5.47
C ASN A 237 -0.50 16.70 -3.98
N LEU A 238 -0.91 15.78 -3.12
CA LEU A 238 -1.10 16.03 -1.69
C LEU A 238 0.21 16.29 -0.95
N VAL A 239 1.25 15.50 -1.22
CA VAL A 239 2.54 15.61 -0.51
C VAL A 239 3.41 16.75 -1.04
N SER A 240 3.40 16.99 -2.35
CA SER A 240 4.29 18.01 -2.92
C SER A 240 3.70 19.42 -2.90
N GLY A 241 2.37 19.56 -2.82
CA GLY A 241 1.69 20.85 -3.02
C GLY A 241 1.95 21.48 -4.39
N LYS A 242 2.52 20.71 -5.33
CA LYS A 242 2.93 21.11 -6.69
C LYS A 242 2.31 20.17 -7.69
N LYS A 243 2.13 20.65 -8.92
CA LYS A 243 1.60 19.84 -10.02
C LYS A 243 2.62 18.79 -10.45
N LEU A 244 2.15 17.63 -10.90
CA LEU A 244 2.98 16.49 -11.33
C LEU A 244 4.08 16.88 -12.36
N ASN A 245 3.77 17.79 -13.28
CA ASN A 245 4.70 18.31 -14.28
C ASN A 245 5.94 19.00 -13.68
N GLU A 246 5.86 19.43 -12.42
CA GLU A 246 6.98 20.03 -11.72
C GLU A 246 7.84 19.00 -10.98
N LEU A 247 7.36 17.76 -10.80
CA LEU A 247 8.01 16.73 -9.98
C LEU A 247 8.82 15.71 -10.77
N VAL A 248 8.43 15.49 -12.03
CA VAL A 248 9.17 14.70 -13.02
C VAL A 248 10.42 15.47 -13.46
#